data_AF-W1WF16-F1
#
_entry.id   AF-W1WF16-F1
#
_cell.length_a   1.000
_cell.length_b   1.000
_cell.length_c   1.000
_cell.angle_alpha   90.00
_cell.angle_beta   90.00
_cell.angle_gamma   90.00
#
_symmetry.space_group_name_H-M   'P 1'
#
loop_
_entity.id
_entity.type
_entity.pdbx_description
1 polymer ?
#
loop_
_entity_poly.entity_id
_entity_poly.type
_entity_poly.pdbx_seq_one_letter_code
_entity_poly.pdbx_strand_id
1 'polypeptide(L)'
;MTDLIQRPRRLRKSPALRAMFEETTLSLTDLALPIFVEEEIDGYKAVEAMPGVMRIPEKHLAREIERIANAGIRSVMTFGISHHTDETGSDAWREDGLVARMSRICKQTVPEMIVMSDTCFCEYTSHGHCGVLCEHGVDNDATLANLGK
;
A
#
# COMPACT_ATOMS: atom_id res chain seq x y z
N MET A 1 -50.55 -3.69 23.90
CA MET A 1 -49.98 -4.05 22.58
C MET A 1 -49.46 -2.76 21.96
N THR A 2 -48.20 -2.70 21.53
CA THR A 2 -47.61 -1.43 21.05
C THR A 2 -48.02 -1.16 19.60
N ASP A 3 -48.65 -0.01 19.36
CA ASP A 3 -49.06 0.41 18.03
C ASP A 3 -47.89 1.07 17.28
N LEU A 4 -47.29 0.31 16.36
CA LEU A 4 -46.16 0.74 15.55
C LEU A 4 -46.48 0.47 14.08
N ILE A 5 -46.71 1.54 13.32
CA ILE A 5 -47.00 1.50 11.89
C ILE A 5 -45.73 1.07 11.12
N GLN A 6 -44.61 1.72 11.42
CA GLN A 6 -43.30 1.40 10.86
C GLN A 6 -42.61 0.31 11.68
N ARG A 7 -42.21 -0.77 11.02
CA ARG A 7 -41.50 -1.88 11.66
C ARG A 7 -40.31 -2.31 10.80
N PRO A 8 -39.15 -1.63 10.90
CA PRO A 8 -37.96 -1.93 10.09
C PRO A 8 -37.48 -3.37 10.25
N ARG A 9 -37.73 -4.01 11.41
CA ARG A 9 -37.44 -5.43 11.64
C ARG A 9 -38.13 -6.38 10.65
N ARG A 10 -39.21 -5.95 9.96
CA ARG A 10 -39.89 -6.75 8.93
C ARG A 10 -38.90 -7.22 7.85
N LEU A 11 -37.95 -6.37 7.44
CA LEU A 11 -36.97 -6.67 6.40
C LEU A 11 -35.71 -7.39 6.92
N ARG A 12 -35.60 -7.65 8.24
CA ARG A 12 -34.39 -8.22 8.86
C ARG A 12 -34.57 -9.65 9.37
N LYS A 13 -35.74 -10.27 9.13
CA LYS A 13 -36.15 -11.56 9.72
C LYS A 13 -35.33 -12.77 9.27
N SER A 14 -34.78 -12.76 8.07
CA SER A 14 -34.11 -13.92 7.47
C SER A 14 -32.89 -13.49 6.67
N PRO A 15 -31.91 -14.37 6.44
CA PRO A 15 -30.80 -14.12 5.51
C PRO A 15 -31.28 -13.66 4.12
N ALA A 16 -32.29 -14.31 3.53
CA ALA A 16 -32.83 -13.96 2.21
C ALA A 16 -33.34 -12.51 2.13
N LEU A 17 -34.17 -12.10 3.11
CA LEU A 17 -34.63 -10.70 3.19
C LEU A 17 -33.47 -9.71 3.33
N ARG A 18 -32.46 -10.00 4.16
CA ARG A 18 -31.33 -9.08 4.32
C ARG A 18 -30.51 -8.96 3.04
N ALA A 19 -30.27 -10.06 2.32
CA ALA A 19 -29.58 -10.04 1.03
C ALA A 19 -30.37 -9.25 -0.04
N MET A 20 -31.71 -9.34 -0.06
CA MET A 20 -32.55 -8.61 -1.02
C MET A 20 -32.56 -7.09 -0.79
N PHE A 21 -32.37 -6.65 0.46
CA PHE A 21 -32.37 -5.24 0.85
C PHE A 21 -30.98 -4.74 1.24
N GLU A 22 -29.91 -5.44 0.86
CA GLU A 22 -28.55 -5.00 1.09
C GLU A 22 -28.25 -3.78 0.21
N GLU A 23 -27.86 -2.67 0.83
CA GLU A 23 -27.60 -1.40 0.13
C GLU A 23 -26.13 -1.24 -0.30
N THR A 24 -25.22 -2.01 0.30
CA THR A 24 -23.77 -1.93 0.05
C THR A 24 -23.21 -3.31 -0.18
N THR A 25 -22.44 -3.47 -1.26
CA THR A 25 -21.69 -4.69 -1.55
C THR A 25 -20.20 -4.42 -1.41
N LEU A 26 -19.42 -5.48 -1.21
CA LEU A 26 -17.96 -5.44 -1.16
C LEU A 26 -17.40 -6.61 -1.96
N SER A 27 -16.38 -6.34 -2.76
CA SER A 27 -15.78 -7.28 -3.69
C SER A 27 -14.27 -7.06 -3.81
N LEU A 28 -13.55 -7.96 -4.48
CA LEU A 28 -12.11 -7.80 -4.71
C LEU A 28 -11.74 -6.57 -5.54
N THR A 29 -12.67 -6.04 -6.34
CA THR A 29 -12.41 -4.84 -7.15
C THR A 29 -12.40 -3.55 -6.33
N ASP A 30 -12.87 -3.61 -5.08
CA ASP A 30 -12.91 -2.48 -4.16
C ASP A 30 -11.61 -2.38 -3.32
N LEU A 31 -10.68 -3.33 -3.49
CA LEU A 31 -9.50 -3.48 -2.65
C LEU A 31 -8.22 -3.11 -3.41
N ALA A 32 -7.35 -2.37 -2.73
CA ALA A 32 -5.94 -2.22 -3.06
C ALA A 32 -5.10 -2.81 -1.91
N LEU A 33 -4.08 -3.61 -2.24
CA LEU A 33 -3.24 -4.27 -1.25
C LEU A 33 -1.92 -3.50 -1.03
N PRO A 34 -1.70 -2.89 0.14
CA PRO A 34 -0.39 -2.38 0.52
C PRO A 34 0.63 -3.52 0.61
N ILE A 35 1.79 -3.35 -0.01
CA ILE A 35 2.91 -4.28 0.09
C ILE A 35 4.16 -3.55 0.56
N PHE A 36 4.90 -4.20 1.46
CA PHE A 36 6.13 -3.68 2.05
C PHE A 36 7.30 -4.45 1.46
N VAL A 37 8.21 -3.77 0.78
CA VAL A 37 9.37 -4.38 0.13
C VAL A 37 10.64 -3.84 0.78
N GLU A 38 11.48 -4.74 1.27
CA GLU A 38 12.78 -4.39 1.87
C GLU A 38 13.89 -4.86 0.94
N GLU A 39 14.76 -3.92 0.55
CA GLU A 39 15.95 -4.22 -0.24
C GLU A 39 17.00 -4.94 0.62
N GLU A 40 17.94 -5.63 -0.03
CA GLU A 40 19.14 -6.18 0.61
C GLU A 40 18.90 -7.14 1.80
N ILE A 41 17.76 -7.86 1.79
CA ILE A 41 17.47 -8.91 2.77
C ILE A 41 17.18 -10.26 2.13
N ASP A 42 17.38 -11.33 2.91
CA ASP A 42 17.24 -12.69 2.40
C ASP A 42 15.89 -13.35 2.69
N GLY A 43 15.27 -13.03 3.82
CA GLY A 43 14.08 -13.70 4.32
C GLY A 43 12.99 -12.72 4.68
N TYR A 44 11.73 -13.15 4.57
CA TYR A 44 10.60 -12.33 4.98
C TYR A 44 10.71 -11.96 6.46
N LYS A 45 10.46 -10.69 6.78
CA LYS A 45 10.48 -10.19 8.16
C LYS A 45 9.07 -9.88 8.62
N ALA A 46 8.66 -10.42 9.76
CA ALA A 46 7.37 -10.12 10.34
C ALA A 46 7.33 -8.68 10.86
N VAL A 47 6.19 -8.01 10.70
CA VAL A 47 5.91 -6.73 11.35
C VAL A 47 5.13 -7.04 12.63
N GLU A 48 5.80 -7.05 13.78
CA GLU A 48 5.20 -7.51 15.06
C GLU A 48 3.92 -6.76 15.43
N ALA A 49 3.88 -5.44 15.19
CA ALA A 49 2.72 -4.61 15.45
C ALA A 49 1.54 -4.85 14.48
N MET A 50 1.76 -5.59 13.39
CA MET A 50 0.77 -5.91 12.36
C MET A 50 0.74 -7.43 12.11
N PRO A 51 0.09 -8.22 12.99
CA PRO A 51 0.07 -9.67 12.88
C PRO A 51 -0.42 -10.15 11.50
N GLY A 52 0.37 -10.99 10.84
CA GLY A 52 0.10 -11.50 9.49
C GLY A 52 0.73 -10.67 8.36
N VAL A 53 1.28 -9.49 8.65
CA VAL A 53 2.01 -8.66 7.68
C VAL A 53 3.50 -8.97 7.72
N MET A 54 4.09 -9.08 6.54
CA MET A 54 5.50 -9.36 6.34
C MET A 54 6.10 -8.32 5.40
N ARG A 55 7.36 -7.96 5.64
CA ARG A 55 8.21 -7.31 4.65
C ARG A 55 8.72 -8.36 3.67
N ILE A 56 8.54 -8.07 2.40
CA ILE A 56 8.91 -8.92 1.27
C ILE A 56 10.36 -8.57 0.91
N PRO A 57 11.29 -9.53 0.91
CA PRO A 57 12.61 -9.32 0.32
C PRO A 57 12.46 -8.91 -1.13
N GLU A 58 13.15 -7.87 -1.60
CA GLU A 58 13.06 -7.41 -2.99
C GLU A 58 13.27 -8.55 -3.99
N LYS A 59 14.23 -9.45 -3.73
CA LYS A 59 14.51 -10.65 -4.53
C LYS A 59 13.33 -11.65 -4.65
N HIS A 60 12.30 -11.49 -3.83
CA HIS A 60 11.08 -12.30 -3.82
C HIS A 60 9.84 -11.54 -4.30
N LEU A 61 9.96 -10.25 -4.64
CA LEU A 61 8.85 -9.42 -5.06
C LEU A 61 8.14 -9.96 -6.31
N ALA A 62 8.88 -10.41 -7.32
CA ALA A 62 8.29 -11.03 -8.52
C ALA A 62 7.39 -12.23 -8.17
N ARG A 63 7.83 -13.10 -7.26
CA ARG A 63 7.03 -14.24 -6.80
C ARG A 63 5.78 -13.78 -6.04
N GLU A 64 5.90 -12.81 -5.15
CA GLU A 64 4.75 -12.32 -4.38
C GLU A 64 3.74 -11.60 -5.28
N ILE A 65 4.18 -10.81 -6.27
CA ILE A 65 3.24 -10.11 -7.14
C ILE A 65 2.46 -11.08 -8.04
N GLU A 66 3.07 -12.17 -8.52
CA GLU A 66 2.35 -13.25 -9.20
C GLU A 66 1.32 -13.90 -8.28
N ARG A 67 1.71 -14.20 -7.04
CA ARG A 67 0.79 -14.77 -6.04
C ARG A 67 -0.39 -13.84 -5.78
N ILE A 68 -0.13 -12.54 -5.61
CA ILE A 68 -1.16 -11.51 -5.36
C ILE A 68 -2.11 -11.42 -6.56
N ALA A 69 -1.57 -11.39 -7.78
CA ALA A 69 -2.38 -11.36 -9.00
C ALA A 69 -3.24 -12.63 -9.15
N ASN A 70 -2.68 -13.81 -8.87
CA ASN A 70 -3.40 -15.09 -8.93
C ASN A 70 -4.52 -15.20 -7.89
N ALA A 71 -4.44 -14.45 -6.79
CA ALA A 71 -5.52 -14.34 -5.80
C ALA A 71 -6.68 -13.43 -6.28
N GLY A 72 -6.55 -12.77 -7.43
CA GLY A 72 -7.56 -11.88 -8.01
C GLY A 72 -7.45 -10.42 -7.55
N ILE A 73 -6.39 -10.05 -6.83
CA ILE A 73 -6.12 -8.65 -6.45
C ILE A 73 -5.79 -7.83 -7.69
N ARG A 74 -6.43 -6.66 -7.82
CA ARG A 74 -6.30 -5.80 -8.99
C ARG A 74 -5.23 -4.72 -8.86
N SER A 75 -4.94 -4.31 -7.62
CA SER A 75 -4.03 -3.21 -7.36
C SER A 75 -3.16 -3.44 -6.13
N VAL A 76 -1.92 -2.96 -6.20
CA VAL A 76 -1.02 -2.85 -5.05
C VAL A 76 -0.57 -1.41 -4.84
N MET A 77 -0.30 -1.06 -3.58
CA MET A 77 0.43 0.15 -3.19
C MET A 77 1.80 -0.25 -2.66
N THR A 78 2.88 0.21 -3.29
CA THR A 78 4.25 -0.19 -2.92
C THR A 78 4.83 0.74 -1.87
N PHE A 79 5.32 0.18 -0.76
CA PHE A 79 6.07 0.85 0.29
C PHE A 79 7.46 0.23 0.41
N GLY A 80 8.49 1.08 0.45
CA GLY A 80 9.88 0.63 0.47
C GLY A 80 10.46 0.68 1.88
N ILE A 81 11.34 -0.27 2.20
CA ILE A 81 12.16 -0.20 3.40
C ILE A 81 13.60 -0.10 2.92
N SER A 82 14.13 1.12 2.97
CA SER A 82 15.42 1.45 2.39
C SER A 82 16.59 1.10 3.31
N HIS A 83 17.69 0.67 2.70
CA HIS A 83 19.02 0.57 3.32
C HIS A 83 19.94 1.72 2.86
N HIS A 84 19.40 2.66 2.08
CA HIS A 84 20.11 3.78 1.45
C HIS A 84 19.48 5.12 1.85
N THR A 85 19.27 5.34 3.15
CA THR A 85 18.69 6.59 3.63
C THR A 85 19.71 7.73 3.65
N ASP A 86 19.25 8.96 3.37
CA ASP A 86 20.05 10.19 3.49
C ASP A 86 19.21 11.38 3.98
N GLU A 87 19.79 12.57 4.10
CA GLU A 87 19.07 13.75 4.62
C GLU A 87 17.87 14.21 3.77
N THR A 88 17.73 13.71 2.54
CA THR A 88 16.70 14.19 1.59
C THR A 88 15.85 13.07 0.99
N GLY A 89 16.20 11.80 1.25
CA GLY A 89 15.55 10.64 0.65
C GLY A 89 15.92 10.43 -0.82
N SER A 90 17.18 10.68 -1.22
CA SER A 90 17.53 10.78 -2.64
C SER A 90 17.41 9.49 -3.45
N ASP A 91 17.42 8.33 -2.80
CA ASP A 91 17.15 7.06 -3.48
C ASP A 91 15.73 7.01 -4.07
N ALA A 92 14.76 7.73 -3.49
CA ALA A 92 13.36 7.71 -3.94
C ALA A 92 13.17 8.24 -5.37
N TRP A 93 14.05 9.14 -5.85
CA TRP A 93 14.03 9.66 -7.23
C TRP A 93 15.19 9.17 -8.10
N ARG A 94 15.98 8.21 -7.61
CA ARG A 94 17.04 7.59 -8.42
C ARG A 94 16.38 6.67 -9.46
N GLU A 95 16.82 6.73 -10.71
CA GLU A 95 16.23 5.93 -11.81
C GLU A 95 16.18 4.41 -11.49
N ASP A 96 17.17 3.92 -10.76
CA ASP A 96 17.27 2.53 -10.26
C ASP A 96 17.19 2.43 -8.73
N GLY A 97 16.60 3.44 -8.07
CA GLY A 97 16.29 3.42 -6.63
C GLY A 97 15.13 2.49 -6.30
N LEU A 98 14.91 2.21 -5.01
CA LEU A 98 13.97 1.19 -4.55
C LEU A 98 12.54 1.46 -5.04
N VAL A 99 12.08 2.71 -5.02
CA VAL A 99 10.77 3.14 -5.57
C VAL A 99 10.60 2.67 -7.02
N ALA A 100 11.57 2.97 -7.87
CA ALA A 100 11.55 2.61 -9.28
C ALA A 100 11.64 1.10 -9.48
N ARG A 101 12.52 0.40 -8.73
CA ARG A 101 12.70 -1.05 -8.84
C ARG A 101 11.44 -1.82 -8.43
N MET A 102 10.78 -1.43 -7.33
CA MET A 102 9.51 -2.04 -6.91
C MET A 102 8.45 -1.95 -8.01
N SER A 103 8.22 -0.75 -8.53
CA SER A 103 7.24 -0.52 -9.59
C SER A 103 7.58 -1.29 -10.86
N ARG A 104 8.86 -1.28 -11.26
CA ARG A 104 9.37 -1.98 -12.44
C ARG A 104 9.19 -3.48 -12.33
N ILE A 105 9.61 -4.10 -11.22
CA ILE A 105 9.45 -5.54 -10.98
C ILE A 105 7.98 -5.92 -11.05
N CYS A 106 7.10 -5.20 -10.33
CA CYS A 106 5.66 -5.48 -10.34
C CYS A 106 5.06 -5.44 -11.75
N LYS A 107 5.37 -4.40 -12.53
CA LYS A 107 4.85 -4.23 -13.90
C LYS A 107 5.46 -5.20 -14.90
N GLN A 108 6.73 -5.55 -14.78
CA GLN A 108 7.37 -6.51 -15.66
C GLN A 108 6.87 -7.93 -15.42
N THR A 109 6.64 -8.30 -14.16
CA THR A 109 6.15 -9.63 -13.80
C THR A 109 4.65 -9.79 -14.09
N VAL A 110 3.84 -8.79 -13.75
CA VAL A 110 2.38 -8.80 -14.03
C VAL A 110 1.98 -7.50 -14.73
N PRO A 111 2.06 -7.43 -16.07
CA PRO A 111 1.76 -6.22 -16.83
C PRO A 111 0.36 -5.64 -16.60
N GLU A 112 -0.62 -6.48 -16.24
CA GLU A 112 -2.01 -6.06 -15.97
C GLU A 112 -2.24 -5.58 -14.52
N MET A 113 -1.26 -5.74 -13.61
CA MET A 113 -1.39 -5.25 -12.25
C MET A 113 -1.44 -3.72 -12.25
N ILE A 114 -2.41 -3.14 -11.54
CA ILE A 114 -2.40 -1.71 -11.24
C ILE A 114 -1.39 -1.49 -10.11
N VAL A 115 -0.32 -0.78 -10.43
CA VAL A 115 0.74 -0.46 -9.48
C VAL A 115 0.61 1.00 -9.11
N MET A 116 0.32 1.25 -7.83
CA MET A 116 0.38 2.57 -7.22
C MET A 116 1.71 2.66 -6.46
N SER A 117 2.50 3.68 -6.75
CA SER A 117 3.74 3.95 -6.02
C SER A 117 3.43 4.94 -4.91
N ASP A 118 3.67 4.57 -3.66
CA ASP A 118 3.74 5.59 -2.61
C ASP A 118 4.86 6.58 -2.98
N THR A 119 4.57 7.87 -2.81
CA THR A 119 5.45 8.95 -3.27
C THR A 119 5.69 9.89 -2.10
N CYS A 120 6.73 9.58 -1.32
CA CYS A 120 7.07 10.24 -0.07
C CYS A 120 8.57 10.02 0.25
N PHE A 121 9.06 10.59 1.34
CA PHE A 121 10.47 10.50 1.77
C PHE A 121 10.68 9.94 3.17
N CYS A 122 9.63 9.68 3.95
CA CYS A 122 9.78 9.22 5.34
C CYS A 122 10.50 7.87 5.46
N GLU A 123 10.39 7.02 4.43
CA GLU A 123 11.06 5.71 4.35
C GLU A 123 12.52 5.80 3.86
N TYR A 124 12.91 6.97 3.35
CA TYR A 124 14.19 7.20 2.67
C TYR A 124 15.04 8.27 3.36
N THR A 125 14.47 9.02 4.30
CA THR A 125 15.19 10.06 5.03
C THR A 125 15.82 9.54 6.31
N SER A 126 17.02 10.01 6.63
CA SER A 126 17.74 9.71 7.88
C SER A 126 16.94 10.11 9.13
N HIS A 127 16.18 11.19 9.04
CA HIS A 127 15.37 11.75 10.12
C HIS A 127 13.91 11.25 10.11
N GLY A 128 13.48 10.51 9.09
CA GLY A 128 12.14 9.90 9.01
C GLY A 128 10.97 10.87 8.77
N HIS A 129 11.23 12.08 8.28
CA HIS A 129 10.17 13.03 7.92
C HIS A 129 9.80 12.89 6.44
N CYS A 130 8.59 13.31 6.09
CA CYS A 130 8.05 13.19 4.73
C CYS A 130 8.67 14.16 3.70
N GLY A 131 9.89 14.67 3.93
CA GLY A 131 10.48 15.69 3.07
C GLY A 131 11.79 16.27 3.58
N VAL A 132 12.25 17.32 2.90
CA VAL A 132 13.50 18.03 3.20
C VAL A 132 13.38 18.72 4.56
N LEU A 133 14.29 18.44 5.48
CA LEU A 133 14.31 19.07 6.80
C LEU A 133 15.16 20.36 6.79
N CYS A 134 14.64 21.40 7.44
CA CYS A 134 15.32 22.68 7.64
C CYS A 134 15.10 23.19 9.08
N GLU A 135 15.62 24.38 9.42
CA GLU A 135 15.58 24.92 10.78
C GLU A 135 14.16 25.07 11.36
N HIS A 136 13.15 25.29 10.51
CA HIS A 136 11.75 25.48 10.92
C HIS A 136 10.86 24.24 10.70
N GLY A 137 11.43 23.08 10.41
CA GLY A 137 10.71 21.83 10.17
C GLY A 137 10.84 21.34 8.73
N VAL A 138 9.82 20.66 8.21
CA VAL A 138 9.82 20.15 6.83
C VAL A 138 9.59 21.31 5.87
N ASP A 139 10.55 21.58 4.99
CA ASP A 139 10.43 22.57 3.93
C ASP A 139 9.46 22.07 2.86
N ASN A 140 8.32 22.74 2.74
CA ASN A 140 7.26 22.34 1.82
C ASN A 140 7.71 22.38 0.35
N ASP A 141 8.36 23.46 -0.07
CA ASP A 141 8.61 23.72 -1.49
C ASP A 141 9.80 22.91 -1.99
N ALA A 142 10.84 22.76 -1.16
CA ALA A 142 11.94 21.84 -1.46
C ALA A 142 11.44 20.39 -1.53
N THR A 143 10.48 20.00 -0.67
CA THR A 143 9.86 18.68 -0.70
C THR A 143 9.02 18.49 -1.96
N LEU A 144 8.19 19.47 -2.36
CA LEU A 144 7.41 19.42 -3.60
C LEU A 144 8.31 19.27 -4.83
N ALA A 145 9.45 19.97 -4.85
CA ALA A 145 10.42 19.84 -5.94
C ALA A 145 11.00 18.42 -6.03
N ASN A 146 11.23 17.75 -4.91
CA ASN A 146 11.68 16.36 -4.91
C ASN A 146 10.57 15.37 -5.28
N LEU A 147 9.31 15.61 -4.86
CA LEU A 147 8.17 14.75 -5.21
C LEU A 147 7.92 14.70 -6.72
N GLY A 148 8.32 15.74 -7.45
CA GLY A 148 8.16 15.82 -8.91
C GLY A 148 9.32 15.24 -9.73
N LYS A 149 10.42 14.82 -9.11
CA LYS A 149 11.56 14.18 -9.80
C LYS A 149 11.28 12.70 -10.04
#